data_AF-A0A7W8YB57-F1
#
_entry.id   AF-A0A7W8YB57-F1
#
_cell.length_a   1.000
_cell.length_b   1.000
_cell.length_c   1.000
_cell.angle_alpha   90.00
_cell.angle_beta   90.00
_cell.angle_gamma   90.00
#
_symmetry.space_group_name_H-M   'P 1'
#
loop_
_entity.id
_entity.type
_entity.pdbx_description
1 polymer ?
#
loop_
_entity_poly.entity_id
_entity_poly.type
_entity_poly.pdbx_seq_one_letter_code
_entity_poly.pdbx_strand_id
1 'polypeptide(L)'
;MSENLFEPNKTERIPRGEDSFGATRWNPVEAAKNYGTEDQESRSLSHHNSEEDFDGDTQASANTLMARSDDVILRDPSKSVGARFLQVILAVLFPALVLIGAVRAVATPWFAWAIYNRPGFPADEFGFTNEERLTYGNYGVDYLSNSAGEEYLGGLVDSNLNPLFLNTEVSHMVDVKNVLLPVFFGGLGLFIIAVLVMFALKSVAPGGVRRGLFAGSIITLVGIIALAAVAILNWDAFFTGVHQLFFKDGTWTFNYSDTLIRLYPPQFWVDAGIGVGALVLLTCLITLLATWPSRRRREHDRMVTQLKAERYATE
;
A
#
# COMPACT_ATOMS: atom_id res chain seq x y z
N MET A 1 19.87 4.85 63.40
CA MET A 1 19.59 5.21 64.81
C MET A 1 18.60 6.35 64.78
N SER A 2 17.33 6.27 65.16
CA SER A 2 16.45 5.25 65.77
C SER A 2 15.04 5.87 65.62
N GLU A 3 14.07 5.19 65.02
CA GLU A 3 12.98 4.48 65.73
C GLU A 3 12.28 5.35 66.78
N ASN A 4 11.04 5.82 66.52
CA ASN A 4 9.74 5.13 66.63
C ASN A 4 9.13 5.21 68.05
N LEU A 5 7.79 5.10 68.07
CA LEU A 5 6.89 4.75 69.19
C LEU A 5 6.34 5.93 70.02
N PHE A 6 5.07 6.00 70.42
CA PHE A 6 3.81 5.32 70.07
C PHE A 6 2.69 6.02 70.88
N GLU A 7 1.47 5.93 70.37
CA GLU A 7 0.15 6.34 70.91
C GLU A 7 -0.28 5.72 72.29
N PRO A 8 -1.41 6.13 72.91
CA PRO A 8 -2.72 5.42 72.70
C PRO A 8 -4.03 6.25 72.82
N ASN A 9 -4.90 6.12 71.81
CA ASN A 9 -6.26 5.51 71.80
C ASN A 9 -7.34 5.82 72.88
N LYS A 10 -8.57 6.13 72.42
CA LYS A 10 -9.88 5.50 72.79
C LYS A 10 -11.00 5.99 71.83
N THR A 11 -11.36 5.22 70.79
CA THR A 11 -12.48 4.25 70.66
C THR A 11 -13.91 4.79 70.63
N GLU A 12 -14.58 4.68 69.47
CA GLU A 12 -15.85 3.94 69.32
C GLU A 12 -16.13 3.56 67.83
N ARG A 13 -16.95 2.52 67.59
CA ARG A 13 -16.83 1.51 66.51
C ARG A 13 -17.89 1.61 65.38
N ILE A 14 -17.42 1.44 64.13
CA ILE A 14 -17.80 0.55 62.98
C ILE A 14 -19.00 -0.43 63.19
N PRO A 15 -19.87 -0.81 62.18
CA PRO A 15 -19.58 -1.37 60.82
C PRO A 15 -20.54 -1.00 59.66
N ARG A 16 -20.47 -1.47 58.39
CA ARG A 16 -19.48 -2.05 57.43
C ARG A 16 -20.30 -2.46 56.17
N GLY A 17 -19.69 -2.36 54.97
CA GLY A 17 -20.05 -3.14 53.75
C GLY A 17 -21.04 -2.46 52.80
N GLU A 18 -21.05 -2.68 51.49
CA GLU A 18 -20.22 -3.42 50.54
C GLU A 18 -20.63 -2.89 49.15
N ASP A 19 -19.64 -2.66 48.30
CA ASP A 19 -19.57 -2.89 46.86
C ASP A 19 -20.76 -3.63 46.19
N SER A 20 -21.20 -3.11 45.03
CA SER A 20 -21.32 -3.92 43.80
C SER A 20 -21.83 -3.11 42.59
N PHE A 21 -21.17 -3.37 41.46
CA PHE A 21 -21.63 -3.07 40.11
C PHE A 21 -23.03 -3.68 39.86
N GLY A 22 -23.92 -2.91 39.25
CA GLY A 22 -25.25 -3.38 38.85
C GLY A 22 -25.70 -2.74 37.54
N ALA A 23 -25.38 -3.39 36.43
CA ALA A 23 -25.96 -3.11 35.12
C ALA A 23 -27.49 -3.27 35.15
N THR A 24 -28.23 -2.33 34.56
CA THR A 24 -29.65 -2.53 34.24
C THR A 24 -29.96 -2.05 32.82
N ARG A 25 -29.95 -3.06 31.93
CA ARG A 25 -30.79 -3.26 30.75
C ARG A 25 -31.79 -2.13 30.42
N TRP A 26 -31.58 -1.54 29.25
CA TRP A 26 -32.60 -0.83 28.49
C TRP A 26 -33.68 -1.82 27.99
N ASN A 27 -34.96 -1.51 28.23
CA ASN A 27 -36.13 -2.31 27.86
C ASN A 27 -36.96 -1.55 26.79
N PRO A 28 -37.10 -2.08 25.56
CA PRO A 28 -37.77 -1.35 24.47
C PRO A 28 -39.30 -1.31 24.51
N VAL A 29 -39.97 -1.88 25.54
CA VAL A 29 -41.45 -2.01 25.55
C VAL A 29 -42.17 -0.82 26.23
N GLU A 30 -41.45 0.11 26.87
CA GLU A 30 -42.04 1.24 27.59
C GLU A 30 -41.99 2.60 26.85
N ALA A 31 -41.29 2.70 25.72
CA ALA A 31 -41.10 3.98 25.01
C ALA A 31 -42.22 4.32 24.00
N ALA A 32 -43.24 3.47 23.83
CA ALA A 32 -44.25 3.60 22.78
C ALA A 32 -45.69 3.82 23.30
N LYS A 33 -45.88 4.41 24.50
CA LYS A 33 -47.21 4.57 25.09
C LYS A 33 -47.73 6.00 25.29
N ASN A 34 -47.00 7.05 24.93
CA ASN A 34 -47.50 8.42 25.11
C ASN A 34 -47.35 9.26 23.85
N TYR A 35 -48.35 9.22 22.97
CA TYR A 35 -48.72 10.36 22.11
C TYR A 35 -50.22 10.30 21.78
N GLY A 36 -51.00 11.10 22.51
CA GLY A 36 -52.16 11.84 21.99
C GLY A 36 -53.51 11.12 21.81
N THR A 37 -54.28 11.03 22.90
CA THR A 37 -55.74 11.28 22.93
C THR A 37 -55.91 12.74 23.42
N GLU A 38 -56.88 13.58 23.06
CA GLU A 38 -58.33 13.45 22.89
C GLU A 38 -58.83 14.63 22.01
N ASP A 39 -59.92 14.46 21.26
CA ASP A 39 -61.17 15.23 21.47
C ASP A 39 -62.29 14.73 20.54
N GLN A 40 -63.46 14.51 21.15
CA GLN A 40 -64.73 14.09 20.55
C GLN A 40 -65.44 15.27 19.85
N GLU A 41 -66.21 15.03 18.77
CA GLU A 41 -67.67 14.81 18.83
C GLU A 41 -68.37 14.94 17.45
N SER A 42 -69.45 14.16 17.29
CA SER A 42 -70.62 14.35 16.39
C SER A 42 -70.70 13.65 15.01
N ARG A 43 -71.46 12.55 15.02
CA ARG A 43 -72.47 12.03 14.05
C ARG A 43 -72.53 12.60 12.62
N SER A 44 -72.47 11.69 11.63
CA SER A 44 -73.62 11.38 10.75
C SER A 44 -73.37 10.12 9.90
N LEU A 45 -74.37 9.24 9.85
CA LEU A 45 -74.45 8.05 9.00
C LEU A 45 -74.63 8.43 7.51
N SER A 46 -73.87 7.80 6.61
CA SER A 46 -74.34 7.54 5.24
C SER A 46 -73.66 6.30 4.65
N HIS A 47 -74.49 5.38 4.18
CA HIS A 47 -74.16 4.25 3.32
C HIS A 47 -73.32 4.66 2.10
N HIS A 48 -72.22 3.94 1.80
CA HIS A 48 -71.87 3.65 0.41
C HIS A 48 -70.94 2.43 0.24
N ASN A 49 -71.46 1.47 -0.53
CA ASN A 49 -70.87 0.45 -1.40
C ASN A 49 -69.41 -0.01 -1.19
N SER A 50 -69.32 -1.30 -0.89
CA SER A 50 -68.17 -2.19 -1.06
C SER A 50 -67.98 -2.57 -2.53
N GLU A 51 -66.99 -2.01 -3.24
CA GLU A 51 -66.47 -2.56 -4.50
C GLU A 51 -65.20 -1.81 -5.02
N GLU A 52 -64.21 -1.48 -4.18
CA GLU A 52 -62.98 -0.81 -4.69
C GLU A 52 -61.64 -1.27 -4.04
N ASP A 53 -61.61 -2.38 -3.31
CA ASP A 53 -60.39 -2.76 -2.55
C ASP A 53 -59.56 -3.90 -3.18
N PHE A 54 -59.89 -4.36 -4.40
CA PHE A 54 -59.16 -5.45 -5.07
C PHE A 54 -58.08 -4.94 -6.05
N ASP A 55 -58.22 -3.73 -6.57
CA ASP A 55 -57.29 -3.17 -7.57
C ASP A 55 -56.10 -2.41 -6.94
N GLY A 56 -56.28 -1.86 -5.74
CA GLY A 56 -55.24 -1.09 -5.02
C GLY A 56 -54.04 -1.94 -4.59
N ASP A 57 -54.28 -3.13 -4.03
CA ASP A 57 -53.23 -4.06 -3.59
C ASP A 57 -52.47 -4.68 -4.77
N THR A 58 -53.16 -4.88 -5.90
CA THR A 58 -52.57 -5.41 -7.13
C THR A 58 -51.69 -4.36 -7.82
N GLN A 59 -52.13 -3.09 -7.84
CA GLN A 59 -51.32 -1.98 -8.35
C GLN A 59 -50.14 -1.64 -7.42
N ALA A 60 -50.32 -1.67 -6.10
CA ALA A 60 -49.25 -1.46 -5.14
C ALA A 60 -48.20 -2.58 -5.22
N SER A 61 -48.64 -3.84 -5.38
CA SER A 61 -47.74 -4.98 -5.61
C SER A 61 -47.05 -4.91 -6.96
N ALA A 62 -47.74 -4.50 -8.03
CA ALA A 62 -47.14 -4.31 -9.36
C ALA A 62 -46.12 -3.17 -9.36
N ASN A 63 -46.42 -2.04 -8.72
CA ASN A 63 -45.49 -0.91 -8.56
C ASN A 63 -44.28 -1.29 -7.70
N THR A 64 -44.48 -2.11 -6.66
CA THR A 64 -43.37 -2.61 -5.83
C THR A 64 -42.52 -3.64 -6.58
N LEU A 65 -43.14 -4.51 -7.38
CA LEU A 65 -42.44 -5.49 -8.22
C LEU A 65 -41.72 -4.80 -9.39
N MET A 66 -42.30 -3.76 -9.99
CA MET A 66 -41.67 -2.92 -11.01
C MET A 66 -40.54 -2.08 -10.43
N ALA A 67 -40.73 -1.45 -9.27
CA ALA A 67 -39.65 -0.75 -8.56
C ALA A 67 -38.52 -1.70 -8.17
N ARG A 68 -38.84 -2.94 -7.76
CA ARG A 68 -37.84 -3.98 -7.46
C ARG A 68 -37.18 -4.54 -8.71
N SER A 69 -37.88 -4.64 -9.85
CA SER A 69 -37.27 -5.03 -11.12
C SER A 69 -36.38 -3.93 -11.67
N ASP A 70 -36.77 -2.66 -11.52
CA ASP A 70 -35.98 -1.50 -11.90
C ASP A 70 -34.73 -1.39 -11.02
N ASP A 71 -34.82 -1.65 -9.70
CA ASP A 71 -33.65 -1.69 -8.81
C ASP A 71 -32.68 -2.85 -9.12
N VAL A 72 -33.21 -3.97 -9.61
CA VAL A 72 -32.41 -5.14 -10.04
C VAL A 72 -31.79 -4.91 -11.42
N ILE A 73 -32.47 -4.21 -12.33
CA ILE A 73 -32.01 -3.89 -13.69
C ILE A 73 -31.08 -2.66 -13.74
N LEU A 74 -31.18 -1.73 -12.77
CA LEU A 74 -30.39 -0.49 -12.72
C LEU A 74 -29.20 -0.52 -11.76
N ARG A 75 -28.75 -1.70 -11.32
CA ARG A 75 -27.48 -1.80 -10.56
C ARG A 75 -26.31 -1.52 -11.49
N ASP A 76 -25.88 -0.25 -11.53
CA ASP A 76 -24.66 0.21 -12.19
C ASP A 76 -23.49 -0.76 -11.85
N PRO A 77 -23.04 -1.60 -12.80
CA PRO A 77 -22.02 -2.62 -12.55
C PRO A 77 -20.69 -1.99 -12.08
N SER A 78 -20.46 -0.73 -12.43
CA SER A 78 -19.26 0.04 -12.04
C SER A 78 -19.25 0.46 -10.57
N LYS A 79 -20.40 0.36 -9.89
CA LYS A 79 -20.57 0.59 -8.45
C LYS A 79 -20.67 -0.71 -7.64
N SER A 80 -20.60 -1.87 -8.29
CA SER A 80 -20.63 -3.17 -7.61
C SER A 80 -19.51 -3.31 -6.58
N VAL A 81 -19.77 -4.09 -5.52
CA VAL A 81 -18.77 -4.38 -4.47
C VAL A 81 -17.52 -5.02 -5.08
N GLY A 82 -17.68 -5.92 -6.06
CA GLY A 82 -16.57 -6.54 -6.78
C GLY A 82 -15.70 -5.53 -7.56
N ALA A 83 -16.32 -4.57 -8.26
CA ALA A 83 -15.57 -3.52 -8.96
C ALA A 83 -14.76 -2.62 -8.00
N ARG A 84 -15.31 -2.31 -6.81
CA ARG A 84 -14.59 -1.55 -5.77
C ARG A 84 -13.44 -2.37 -5.19
N PHE A 85 -13.67 -3.65 -4.93
CA PHE A 85 -12.64 -4.57 -4.44
C PHE A 85 -11.44 -4.66 -5.41
N LEU A 86 -11.70 -4.84 -6.71
CA LEU A 86 -10.66 -4.85 -7.73
C LEU A 86 -9.91 -3.50 -7.84
N GLN A 87 -10.60 -2.37 -7.64
CA GLN A 87 -9.95 -1.05 -7.58
C GLN A 87 -9.01 -0.92 -6.38
N VAL A 88 -9.41 -1.43 -5.21
CA VAL A 88 -8.57 -1.45 -4.00
C VAL A 88 -7.35 -2.34 -4.21
N ILE A 89 -7.52 -3.54 -4.78
CA ILE A 89 -6.38 -4.41 -5.13
C ILE A 89 -5.40 -3.65 -6.02
N LEU A 90 -5.88 -3.02 -7.10
CA LEU A 90 -5.00 -2.26 -8.00
C LEU A 90 -4.30 -1.10 -7.29
N ALA A 91 -4.99 -0.39 -6.41
CA ALA A 91 -4.43 0.70 -5.62
C ALA A 91 -3.36 0.22 -4.63
N VAL A 92 -3.50 -0.97 -4.06
CA VAL A 92 -2.53 -1.58 -3.12
C VAL A 92 -1.33 -2.16 -3.85
N LEU A 93 -1.53 -2.78 -5.01
CA LEU A 93 -0.44 -3.34 -5.83
C LEU A 93 0.46 -2.25 -6.40
N PHE A 94 -0.10 -1.08 -6.74
CA PHE A 94 0.64 -0.01 -7.39
C PHE A 94 1.88 0.48 -6.62
N PRO A 95 1.81 0.81 -5.30
CA PRO A 95 3.01 1.16 -4.53
C PRO A 95 4.13 0.12 -4.59
N ALA A 96 3.79 -1.16 -4.42
CA ALA A 96 4.78 -2.23 -4.45
C ALA A 96 5.43 -2.36 -5.84
N LEU A 97 4.63 -2.31 -6.91
CA LEU A 97 5.13 -2.43 -8.28
C LEU A 97 6.04 -1.26 -8.67
N VAL A 98 5.65 -0.03 -8.32
CA VAL A 98 6.46 1.16 -8.62
C VAL A 98 7.78 1.10 -7.85
N LEU A 99 7.75 0.72 -6.57
CA LEU A 99 8.96 0.62 -5.76
C LEU A 99 9.90 -0.49 -6.25
N ILE A 100 9.37 -1.69 -6.51
CA ILE A 100 10.16 -2.82 -7.03
C ILE A 100 10.77 -2.45 -8.39
N GLY A 101 9.99 -1.83 -9.28
CA GLY A 101 10.47 -1.36 -10.58
C GLY A 101 11.58 -0.32 -10.45
N ALA A 102 11.44 0.64 -9.53
CA ALA A 102 12.45 1.66 -9.28
C ALA A 102 13.74 1.07 -8.71
N VAL A 103 13.65 0.17 -7.73
CA VAL A 103 14.81 -0.57 -7.18
C VAL A 103 15.48 -1.39 -8.27
N ARG A 104 14.71 -2.11 -9.09
CA ARG A 104 15.24 -2.90 -10.21
C ARG A 104 15.98 -2.03 -11.24
N ALA A 105 15.51 -0.81 -11.48
CA ALA A 105 16.13 0.13 -12.41
C ALA A 105 17.48 0.65 -11.90
N VAL A 106 17.58 0.97 -10.60
CA VAL A 106 18.86 1.41 -10.01
C VAL A 106 19.84 0.25 -9.77
N ALA A 107 19.34 -0.97 -9.60
CA ALA A 107 20.15 -2.19 -9.54
C ALA A 107 20.55 -2.66 -10.96
N THR A 108 21.20 -1.79 -11.73
CA THR A 108 21.71 -2.08 -13.08
C THR A 108 23.10 -1.51 -13.30
N PRO A 109 23.93 -2.13 -14.17
CA PRO A 109 25.21 -1.56 -14.58
C PRO A 109 25.09 -0.15 -15.18
N TRP A 110 23.96 0.14 -15.85
CA TRP A 110 23.68 1.47 -16.40
C TRP A 110 23.56 2.55 -15.33
N PHE A 111 22.89 2.23 -14.22
CA PHE A 111 22.81 3.17 -13.11
C PHE A 111 24.17 3.36 -12.45
N ALA A 112 24.93 2.27 -12.22
CA ALA A 112 26.29 2.37 -11.68
C ALA A 112 27.17 3.25 -12.57
N TRP A 113 27.14 3.04 -13.88
CA TRP A 113 27.83 3.89 -14.86
C TRP A 113 27.41 5.36 -14.72
N ALA A 114 26.11 5.66 -14.61
CA ALA A 114 25.64 7.04 -14.49
C ALA A 114 26.16 7.71 -13.20
N ILE A 115 26.20 6.98 -12.09
CA ILE A 115 26.72 7.50 -10.80
C ILE A 115 28.23 7.72 -10.87
N TYR A 116 29.00 6.76 -11.39
CA TYR A 116 30.45 6.89 -11.50
C TYR A 116 30.91 8.02 -12.45
N ASN A 117 30.07 8.37 -13.42
CA ASN A 117 30.36 9.43 -14.39
C ASN A 117 29.73 10.78 -14.04
N ARG A 118 29.01 10.89 -12.92
CA ARG A 118 28.40 12.17 -12.54
C ARG A 118 29.46 13.12 -11.96
N PRO A 119 29.32 14.45 -12.18
CA PRO A 119 30.19 15.42 -11.53
C PRO A 119 30.14 15.33 -9.99
N GLY A 120 31.31 15.37 -9.36
CA GLY A 120 31.45 15.43 -7.90
C GLY A 120 31.26 14.10 -7.16
N PHE A 121 31.24 12.96 -7.86
CA PHE A 121 31.30 11.66 -7.19
C PHE A 121 32.68 11.44 -6.54
N PRO A 122 32.76 10.99 -5.27
CA PRO A 122 34.03 10.90 -4.54
C PRO A 122 34.96 9.86 -5.15
N ALA A 123 36.24 10.22 -5.26
CA ALA A 123 37.31 9.29 -5.60
C ALA A 123 37.48 8.23 -4.50
N ASP A 124 38.02 7.06 -4.86
CA ASP A 124 38.41 6.07 -3.86
C ASP A 124 39.70 6.51 -3.16
N GLU A 125 39.68 6.53 -1.83
CA GLU A 125 40.84 6.92 -1.01
C GLU A 125 41.92 5.82 -0.96
N PHE A 126 41.58 4.60 -1.38
CA PHE A 126 42.44 3.42 -1.31
C PHE A 126 43.01 2.99 -2.66
N GLY A 127 42.78 3.79 -3.71
CA GLY A 127 43.53 3.71 -4.96
C GLY A 127 42.82 3.10 -6.16
N PHE A 128 41.55 2.70 -6.07
CA PHE A 128 40.82 2.32 -7.28
C PHE A 128 40.50 3.56 -8.12
N THR A 129 40.75 3.45 -9.42
CA THR A 129 40.21 4.37 -10.41
C THR A 129 38.70 4.18 -10.57
N ASN A 130 37.99 5.19 -11.08
CA ASN A 130 36.55 5.04 -11.37
C ASN A 130 36.28 3.96 -12.42
N GLU A 131 37.22 3.70 -13.33
CA GLU A 131 37.10 2.63 -14.34
C GLU A 131 37.17 1.25 -13.69
N GLU A 132 38.09 1.03 -12.75
CA GLU A 132 38.17 -0.20 -11.97
C GLU A 132 36.93 -0.37 -11.10
N ARG A 133 36.47 0.69 -10.43
CA ARG A 133 35.25 0.64 -9.61
C ARG A 133 34.02 0.31 -10.42
N LEU A 134 33.90 0.88 -11.62
CA LEU A 134 32.81 0.54 -12.52
C LEU A 134 32.92 -0.91 -13.00
N THR A 135 34.11 -1.36 -13.37
CA THR A 135 34.33 -2.74 -13.84
C THR A 135 33.99 -3.75 -12.76
N TYR A 136 34.60 -3.64 -11.58
CA TYR A 136 34.38 -4.53 -10.45
C TYR A 136 32.98 -4.39 -9.85
N GLY A 137 32.45 -3.16 -9.78
CA GLY A 137 31.08 -2.90 -9.36
C GLY A 137 30.06 -3.57 -10.28
N ASN A 138 30.28 -3.55 -11.60
CA ASN A 138 29.36 -4.20 -12.53
C ASN A 138 29.27 -5.71 -12.32
N TYR A 139 30.36 -6.40 -11.96
CA TYR A 139 30.27 -7.81 -11.54
C TYR A 139 29.34 -7.97 -10.33
N GLY A 140 29.46 -7.11 -9.32
CA GLY A 140 28.58 -7.13 -8.16
C GLY A 140 27.11 -6.90 -8.53
N VAL A 141 26.79 -5.93 -9.39
CA VAL A 141 25.41 -5.66 -9.81
C VAL A 141 24.85 -6.79 -10.69
N ASP A 142 25.65 -7.31 -11.62
CA ASP A 142 25.26 -8.43 -12.49
C ASP A 142 24.97 -9.70 -11.69
N TYR A 143 25.75 -9.95 -10.63
CA TYR A 143 25.55 -11.08 -9.72
C TYR A 143 24.14 -11.11 -9.12
N LEU A 144 23.55 -9.95 -8.82
CA LEU A 144 22.22 -9.82 -8.21
C LEU A 144 21.08 -10.23 -9.14
N SER A 145 21.36 -10.45 -10.43
CA SER A 145 20.33 -10.78 -11.43
C SER A 145 20.65 -12.00 -12.29
N ASN A 146 21.81 -12.63 -12.11
CA ASN A 146 22.19 -13.85 -12.79
C ASN A 146 21.97 -15.12 -11.92
N SER A 147 22.18 -16.30 -12.48
CA SER A 147 22.03 -17.60 -11.78
C SER A 147 23.33 -18.18 -11.24
N ALA A 148 24.43 -17.43 -11.24
CA ALA A 148 25.74 -17.94 -10.80
C ALA A 148 25.81 -18.08 -9.26
N GLY A 149 26.65 -19.00 -8.77
CA GLY A 149 26.92 -19.17 -7.35
C GLY A 149 27.93 -18.14 -6.82
N GLU A 150 28.27 -18.25 -5.54
CA GLU A 150 29.21 -17.35 -4.85
C GLU A 150 30.60 -17.28 -5.50
N GLU A 151 31.00 -18.34 -6.21
CA GLU A 151 32.23 -18.42 -7.00
C GLU A 151 32.34 -17.33 -8.08
N TYR A 152 31.22 -16.76 -8.52
CA TYR A 152 31.20 -15.67 -9.50
C TYR A 152 31.90 -14.41 -8.97
N LEU A 153 31.74 -14.11 -7.68
CA LEU A 153 32.43 -12.99 -7.03
C LEU A 153 33.67 -13.46 -6.29
N GLY A 154 33.61 -14.61 -5.61
CA GLY A 154 34.73 -15.17 -4.84
C GLY A 154 35.92 -15.61 -5.70
N GLY A 155 35.72 -15.85 -7.00
CA GLY A 155 36.78 -16.16 -7.95
C GLY A 155 37.46 -14.94 -8.59
N LEU A 156 36.96 -13.71 -8.33
CA LEU A 156 37.57 -12.49 -8.88
C LEU A 156 38.88 -12.18 -8.16
N VAL A 157 39.88 -11.75 -8.92
CA VAL A 157 41.20 -11.39 -8.40
C VAL A 157 41.62 -10.00 -8.89
N ASP A 158 42.45 -9.33 -8.10
CA ASP A 158 43.09 -8.07 -8.47
C ASP A 158 44.27 -8.28 -9.46
N SER A 159 44.95 -7.20 -9.83
CA SER A 159 46.13 -7.25 -10.71
C SER A 159 47.31 -8.05 -10.14
N ASN A 160 47.33 -8.29 -8.83
CA ASN A 160 48.36 -9.04 -8.13
C ASN A 160 47.95 -10.50 -7.86
N LEU A 161 46.82 -10.95 -8.42
CA LEU A 161 46.24 -12.28 -8.22
C LEU A 161 45.75 -12.56 -6.78
N ASN A 162 45.52 -11.51 -5.98
CA ASN A 162 44.86 -11.65 -4.69
C ASN A 162 43.34 -11.68 -4.86
N PRO A 163 42.58 -12.38 -4.01
CA PRO A 163 41.13 -12.31 -4.01
C PRO A 163 40.64 -10.86 -3.94
N LEU A 164 39.77 -10.49 -4.88
CA LEU A 164 39.24 -9.13 -4.99
C LEU A 164 38.28 -8.83 -3.83
N PHE A 165 37.43 -9.80 -3.49
CA PHE A 165 36.48 -9.71 -2.37
C PHE A 165 36.90 -10.63 -1.23
N LEU A 166 36.63 -10.20 -0.01
CA LEU A 166 36.68 -11.05 1.17
C LEU A 166 35.52 -12.05 1.16
N ASN A 167 35.71 -13.21 1.80
CA ASN A 167 34.64 -14.21 1.96
C ASN A 167 33.39 -13.63 2.64
N THR A 168 33.57 -12.70 3.58
CA THR A 168 32.46 -12.00 4.26
C THR A 168 31.68 -11.08 3.31
N GLU A 169 32.36 -10.42 2.37
CA GLU A 169 31.73 -9.56 1.35
C GLU A 169 30.95 -10.40 0.34
N VAL A 170 31.53 -11.53 -0.10
CA VAL A 170 30.86 -12.49 -0.98
C VAL A 170 29.61 -13.05 -0.29
N SER A 171 29.72 -13.47 0.97
CA SER A 171 28.58 -13.97 1.75
C SER A 171 27.47 -12.92 1.88
N HIS A 172 27.81 -11.65 2.06
CA HIS A 172 26.80 -10.59 2.09
C HIS A 172 26.11 -10.41 0.73
N MET A 173 26.87 -10.46 -0.37
CA MET A 173 26.28 -10.40 -1.71
C MET A 173 25.36 -11.58 -2.01
N VAL A 174 25.64 -12.77 -1.46
CA VAL A 174 24.72 -13.93 -1.49
C VAL A 174 23.42 -13.61 -0.75
N ASP A 175 23.50 -13.03 0.45
CA ASP A 175 22.32 -12.61 1.22
C ASP A 175 21.48 -11.59 0.43
N VAL A 176 22.12 -10.56 -0.15
CA VAL A 176 21.45 -9.54 -0.97
C VAL A 176 20.76 -10.18 -2.18
N LYS A 177 21.43 -11.12 -2.87
CA LYS A 177 20.86 -11.85 -4.01
C LYS A 177 19.63 -12.67 -3.60
N ASN A 178 19.68 -13.33 -2.45
CA ASN A 178 18.58 -14.13 -1.91
C ASN A 178 17.38 -13.27 -1.49
N VAL A 179 17.56 -11.98 -1.23
CA VAL A 179 16.46 -11.02 -1.01
C VAL A 179 15.94 -10.47 -2.34
N LEU A 180 16.82 -10.01 -3.22
CA LEU A 180 16.43 -9.30 -4.43
C LEU A 180 15.79 -10.19 -5.49
N LEU A 181 16.30 -11.41 -5.71
CA LEU A 181 15.74 -12.31 -6.73
C LEU A 181 14.26 -12.64 -6.47
N PRO A 182 13.86 -13.11 -5.26
CA PRO A 182 12.44 -13.33 -4.96
C PRO A 182 11.59 -12.07 -5.07
N VAL A 183 12.11 -10.90 -4.67
CA VAL A 183 11.41 -9.63 -4.80
C VAL A 183 11.16 -9.27 -6.27
N PHE A 184 12.15 -9.47 -7.16
CA PHE A 184 11.99 -9.18 -8.58
C PHE A 184 11.06 -10.17 -9.28
N PHE A 185 11.18 -11.47 -9.03
CA PHE A 185 10.26 -12.47 -9.59
C PHE A 185 8.84 -12.36 -9.03
N GLY A 186 8.71 -12.12 -7.71
CA GLY A 186 7.44 -11.83 -7.06
C GLY A 186 6.80 -10.55 -7.63
N GLY A 187 7.59 -9.51 -7.85
CA GLY A 187 7.17 -8.28 -8.52
C GLY A 187 6.64 -8.50 -9.93
N LEU A 188 7.29 -9.37 -10.72
CA LEU A 188 6.78 -9.78 -12.04
C LEU A 188 5.42 -10.50 -11.92
N GLY A 189 5.26 -11.38 -10.93
CA GLY A 189 3.98 -12.02 -10.63
C GLY A 189 2.89 -11.02 -10.26
N LEU A 190 3.19 -10.06 -9.37
CA LEU A 190 2.27 -8.98 -9.00
C LEU A 190 1.92 -8.10 -10.19
N PHE A 191 2.86 -7.88 -11.12
CA PHE A 191 2.61 -7.10 -12.33
C PHE A 191 1.60 -7.81 -13.24
N ILE A 192 1.77 -9.13 -13.44
CA ILE A 192 0.81 -9.95 -14.20
C ILE A 192 -0.58 -9.88 -13.54
N ILE A 193 -0.66 -10.02 -12.22
CA ILE A 193 -1.92 -9.90 -11.47
C ILE A 193 -2.55 -8.51 -11.68
N ALA A 194 -1.77 -7.44 -11.57
CA ALA A 194 -2.27 -6.08 -11.80
C ALA A 194 -2.81 -5.90 -13.22
N VAL A 195 -2.13 -6.45 -14.23
CA VAL A 195 -2.59 -6.45 -15.63
C VAL A 195 -3.92 -7.20 -15.77
N LEU A 196 -4.06 -8.38 -15.18
CA LEU A 196 -5.31 -9.14 -15.18
C LEU A 196 -6.45 -8.38 -14.49
N VAL A 197 -6.17 -7.75 -13.35
CA VAL A 197 -7.14 -6.89 -12.63
C VAL A 197 -7.55 -5.70 -13.49
N MET A 198 -6.62 -5.07 -14.22
CA MET A 198 -6.94 -3.97 -15.14
C MET A 198 -7.84 -4.43 -16.29
N PHE A 199 -7.59 -5.61 -16.87
CA PHE A 199 -8.46 -6.20 -17.90
C PHE A 199 -9.87 -6.50 -17.35
N ALA A 200 -9.97 -7.09 -16.17
CA ALA A 200 -11.26 -7.35 -15.52
C ALA A 200 -12.02 -6.05 -15.18
N LEU A 201 -11.32 -5.01 -14.72
CA LEU A 201 -11.94 -3.71 -14.45
C LEU A 201 -12.44 -3.02 -15.71
N LYS A 202 -11.77 -3.18 -16.86
CA LYS A 202 -12.18 -2.58 -18.12
C LYS A 202 -13.55 -3.09 -18.59
N SER A 203 -13.85 -4.37 -18.36
CA SER A 203 -15.15 -4.95 -18.74
C SER A 203 -16.27 -4.56 -17.77
N VAL A 204 -15.99 -4.54 -16.45
CA VAL A 204 -17.02 -4.38 -15.41
C VAL A 204 -17.25 -2.92 -14.98
N ALA A 205 -16.23 -2.06 -15.02
CA ALA A 205 -16.31 -0.70 -14.46
C ALA A 205 -15.59 0.35 -15.33
N PRO A 206 -16.31 1.06 -16.21
CA PRO A 206 -15.77 2.22 -16.92
C PRO A 206 -15.07 3.20 -15.95
N GLY A 207 -13.83 3.57 -16.27
CA GLY A 207 -12.99 4.42 -15.43
C GLY A 207 -12.46 3.77 -14.13
N GLY A 208 -12.77 2.50 -13.84
CA GLY A 208 -12.31 1.80 -12.62
C GLY A 208 -10.79 1.70 -12.52
N VAL A 209 -10.11 1.35 -13.62
CA VAL A 209 -8.64 1.32 -13.68
C VAL A 209 -8.04 2.67 -13.30
N ARG A 210 -8.56 3.76 -13.86
CA ARG A 210 -8.06 5.12 -13.57
C ARG A 210 -8.21 5.47 -12.09
N ARG A 211 -9.36 5.14 -11.48
CA ARG A 211 -9.60 5.36 -10.05
C ARG A 211 -8.62 4.59 -9.16
N GLY A 212 -8.39 3.30 -9.47
CA GLY A 212 -7.45 2.47 -8.73
C GLY A 212 -6.01 2.99 -8.83
N LEU A 213 -5.54 3.28 -10.05
CA LEU A 213 -4.20 3.82 -10.29
C LEU A 213 -4.00 5.21 -9.67
N PHE A 214 -5.02 6.09 -9.74
CA PHE A 214 -4.99 7.40 -9.09
C PHE A 214 -4.83 7.25 -7.57
N ALA A 215 -5.66 6.42 -6.94
CA ALA A 215 -5.58 6.16 -5.50
C ALA A 215 -4.23 5.55 -5.10
N GLY A 216 -3.75 4.56 -5.86
CA GLY A 216 -2.43 3.98 -5.67
C GLY A 216 -1.32 5.02 -5.77
N SER A 217 -1.37 5.92 -6.76
CA SER A 217 -0.38 6.99 -6.92
C SER A 217 -0.34 7.96 -5.75
N ILE A 218 -1.49 8.30 -5.16
CA ILE A 218 -1.55 9.14 -3.96
C ILE A 218 -0.93 8.41 -2.76
N ILE A 219 -1.27 7.13 -2.54
CA ILE A 219 -0.70 6.31 -1.48
C ILE A 219 0.83 6.23 -1.61
N THR A 220 1.32 5.93 -2.82
CA THR A 220 2.74 5.87 -3.12
C THR A 220 3.43 7.21 -2.89
N LEU A 221 2.83 8.32 -3.34
CA LEU A 221 3.41 9.66 -3.18
C LEU A 221 3.53 10.06 -1.70
N VAL A 222 2.50 9.80 -0.90
CA VAL A 222 2.55 10.04 0.56
C VAL A 222 3.62 9.17 1.21
N GLY A 223 3.66 7.87 0.87
CA GLY A 223 4.64 6.93 1.40
C GLY A 223 6.08 7.31 1.08
N ILE A 224 6.38 7.64 -0.19
CA ILE A 224 7.74 8.00 -0.59
C ILE A 224 8.19 9.34 0.00
N ILE A 225 7.28 10.31 0.17
CA ILE A 225 7.60 11.58 0.84
C ILE A 225 7.93 11.34 2.32
N ALA A 226 7.16 10.47 3.00
CA ALA A 226 7.44 10.11 4.38
C ALA A 226 8.80 9.40 4.54
N LEU A 227 9.09 8.42 3.67
CA LEU A 227 10.39 7.73 3.67
C LEU A 227 11.55 8.67 3.35
N ALA A 228 11.38 9.57 2.37
CA ALA A 228 12.37 10.57 2.02
C ALA A 228 12.64 11.54 3.19
N ALA A 229 11.61 11.97 3.91
CA ALA A 229 11.77 12.82 5.09
C ALA A 229 12.62 12.13 6.17
N VAL A 230 12.36 10.84 6.46
CA VAL A 230 13.17 10.06 7.41
C VAL A 230 14.62 9.95 6.94
N ALA A 231 14.84 9.60 5.67
CA ALA A 231 16.17 9.46 5.09
C ALA A 231 16.98 10.77 5.10
N ILE A 232 16.33 11.93 4.86
CA ILE A 232 16.97 13.25 4.89
C ILE A 232 17.34 13.66 6.32
N LEU A 233 16.49 13.36 7.31
CA LEU A 233 16.74 13.72 8.70
C LEU A 233 17.87 12.91 9.32
N ASN A 234 17.97 11.62 9.00
CA ASN A 234 19.03 10.75 9.49
C ASN A 234 19.28 9.58 8.52
N TRP A 235 20.20 9.81 7.58
CA TRP A 235 20.57 8.83 6.56
C TRP A 235 21.11 7.54 7.18
N ASP A 236 22.00 7.63 8.16
CA ASP A 236 22.66 6.47 8.75
C ASP A 236 21.65 5.55 9.47
N ALA A 237 20.72 6.13 10.22
CA ALA A 237 19.66 5.37 10.89
C ALA A 237 18.67 4.77 9.88
N PHE A 238 18.33 5.50 8.82
CA PHE A 238 17.47 4.99 7.75
C PHE A 238 18.14 3.79 7.04
N PHE A 239 19.38 3.95 6.61
CA PHE A 239 20.15 2.91 5.92
C PHE A 239 20.31 1.67 6.82
N THR A 240 20.69 1.87 8.08
CA THR A 240 20.80 0.79 9.07
C THR A 240 19.48 0.06 9.28
N GLY A 241 18.37 0.78 9.45
CA GLY A 241 17.05 0.19 9.65
C GLY A 241 16.58 -0.64 8.45
N VAL A 242 16.89 -0.20 7.23
CA VAL A 242 16.63 -1.00 6.02
C VAL A 242 17.47 -2.27 6.03
N HIS A 243 18.76 -2.20 6.36
CA HIS A 243 19.63 -3.38 6.38
C HIS A 243 19.20 -4.38 7.44
N GLN A 244 18.83 -3.93 8.63
CA GLN A 244 18.37 -4.80 9.73
C GLN A 244 17.04 -5.49 9.44
N LEU A 245 16.23 -4.98 8.51
CA LEU A 245 15.01 -5.66 8.08
C LEU A 245 15.30 -6.94 7.30
N PHE A 246 16.43 -6.99 6.59
CA PHE A 246 16.77 -8.05 5.64
C PHE A 246 17.96 -8.91 6.09
N PHE A 247 18.87 -8.36 6.88
CA PHE A 247 20.16 -8.96 7.20
C PHE A 247 20.40 -9.00 8.71
N LYS A 248 21.15 -10.03 9.14
CA LYS A 248 21.56 -10.20 10.52
C LYS A 248 22.64 -9.18 10.91
N ASP A 249 22.64 -8.73 12.15
CA ASP A 249 23.70 -7.84 12.66
C ASP A 249 25.09 -8.43 12.44
N GLY A 250 26.01 -7.59 11.93
CA GLY A 250 27.40 -7.93 11.66
C GLY A 250 27.67 -8.62 10.32
N THR A 251 26.65 -8.96 9.52
CA THR A 251 26.87 -9.60 8.19
C THR A 251 26.96 -8.62 7.02
N TRP A 252 26.72 -7.32 7.27
CA TRP A 252 26.64 -6.28 6.24
C TRP A 252 27.46 -5.03 6.56
N THR A 253 28.22 -5.05 7.66
CA THR A 253 29.09 -3.95 8.09
C THR A 253 30.54 -4.26 7.73
N PHE A 254 31.18 -3.36 6.99
CA PHE A 254 32.53 -3.55 6.46
C PHE A 254 33.41 -2.32 6.74
N ASN A 255 34.73 -2.48 6.67
CA ASN A 255 35.66 -1.36 6.78
C ASN A 255 35.64 -0.53 5.49
N TYR A 256 36.01 0.74 5.59
CA TYR A 256 36.13 1.61 4.41
C TYR A 256 37.20 1.13 3.40
N SER A 257 38.18 0.35 3.85
CA SER A 257 39.20 -0.28 3.01
C SER A 257 38.75 -1.56 2.30
N ASP A 258 37.62 -2.14 2.72
CA ASP A 258 37.11 -3.39 2.14
C ASP A 258 36.53 -3.11 0.75
N THR A 259 36.75 -4.03 -0.19
CA THR A 259 36.49 -3.81 -1.61
C THR A 259 35.04 -3.42 -1.88
N LEU A 260 34.07 -4.07 -1.27
CA LEU A 260 32.65 -3.84 -1.48
C LEU A 260 32.23 -2.41 -1.10
N ILE A 261 32.72 -1.86 0.01
CA ILE A 261 32.43 -0.47 0.39
C ILE A 261 33.16 0.51 -0.52
N ARG A 262 34.36 0.17 -0.99
CA ARG A 262 35.06 0.98 -2.00
C ARG A 262 34.30 0.99 -3.33
N LEU A 263 33.64 -0.10 -3.71
CA LEU A 263 32.80 -0.20 -4.91
C LEU A 263 31.39 0.37 -4.72
N TYR A 264 30.90 0.50 -3.49
CA TYR A 264 29.58 1.09 -3.20
C TYR A 264 29.69 1.98 -1.97
N PRO A 265 30.38 3.13 -2.08
CA PRO A 265 30.59 4.03 -0.95
C PRO A 265 29.26 4.59 -0.44
N PRO A 266 29.19 5.17 0.77
CA PRO A 266 27.96 5.77 1.29
C PRO A 266 27.27 6.73 0.30
N GLN A 267 28.05 7.52 -0.45
CA GLN A 267 27.51 8.43 -1.47
C GLN A 267 26.78 7.68 -2.61
N PHE A 268 27.25 6.50 -3.02
CA PHE A 268 26.57 5.68 -4.03
C PHE A 268 25.16 5.30 -3.55
N TRP A 269 25.02 4.93 -2.28
CA TRP A 269 23.72 4.57 -1.71
C TRP A 269 22.79 5.76 -1.53
N VAL A 270 23.32 6.94 -1.17
CA VAL A 270 22.55 8.20 -1.19
C VAL A 270 22.03 8.48 -2.60
N ASP A 271 22.90 8.39 -3.60
CA ASP A 271 22.53 8.64 -5.00
C ASP A 271 21.52 7.60 -5.51
N ALA A 272 21.65 6.33 -5.13
CA ALA A 272 20.68 5.27 -5.41
C ALA A 272 19.32 5.55 -4.76
N GLY A 273 19.30 5.98 -3.50
CA GLY A 273 18.09 6.39 -2.79
C GLY A 273 17.38 7.57 -3.48
N ILE A 274 18.14 8.58 -3.91
CA ILE A 274 17.63 9.70 -4.71
C ILE A 274 17.07 9.18 -6.04
N GLY A 275 17.78 8.29 -6.74
CA GLY A 275 17.35 7.68 -7.99
C GLY A 275 16.02 6.93 -7.85
N VAL A 276 15.87 6.09 -6.81
CA VAL A 276 14.61 5.40 -6.49
C VAL A 276 13.51 6.43 -6.22
N GLY A 277 13.76 7.42 -5.37
CA GLY A 277 12.80 8.48 -5.07
C GLY A 277 12.33 9.22 -6.33
N ALA A 278 13.27 9.61 -7.20
CA ALA A 278 12.97 10.31 -8.45
C ALA A 278 12.13 9.47 -9.42
N LEU A 279 12.47 8.19 -9.60
CA LEU A 279 11.71 7.27 -10.45
C LEU A 279 10.29 7.03 -9.93
N VAL A 280 10.13 6.87 -8.61
CA VAL A 280 8.83 6.72 -7.95
C VAL A 280 7.99 7.99 -8.14
N LEU A 281 8.58 9.16 -7.87
CA LEU A 281 7.92 10.46 -8.04
C LEU A 281 7.47 10.67 -9.49
N LEU A 282 8.37 10.46 -10.45
CA LEU A 282 8.07 10.59 -11.88
C LEU A 282 6.91 9.68 -12.30
N THR A 283 6.96 8.40 -11.89
CA THR A 283 5.91 7.43 -12.21
C THR A 283 4.56 7.81 -11.61
N CYS A 284 4.55 8.29 -10.36
CA CYS A 284 3.34 8.78 -9.71
C CYS A 284 2.77 10.01 -10.42
N LEU A 285 3.60 11.00 -10.76
CA LEU A 285 3.17 12.21 -11.47
C LEU A 285 2.58 11.89 -12.84
N ILE A 286 3.26 11.07 -13.64
CA ILE A 286 2.76 10.61 -14.94
C ILE A 286 1.40 9.91 -14.76
N THR A 287 1.30 9.01 -13.78
CA THR A 287 0.06 8.26 -13.53
C THR A 287 -1.07 9.19 -13.08
N LEU A 288 -0.81 10.15 -12.19
CA LEU A 288 -1.80 11.14 -11.72
C LEU A 288 -2.30 12.01 -12.87
N LEU A 289 -1.40 12.50 -13.74
CA LEU A 289 -1.77 13.28 -14.93
C LEU A 289 -2.61 12.44 -15.91
N ALA A 290 -2.21 11.19 -16.17
CA ALA A 290 -2.91 10.29 -17.08
C ALA A 290 -4.29 9.86 -16.54
N THR A 291 -4.44 9.77 -15.22
CA THR A 291 -5.66 9.33 -14.53
C THR A 291 -6.48 10.47 -13.95
N TRP A 292 -6.10 11.72 -14.24
CA TRP A 292 -6.72 12.90 -13.65
C TRP A 292 -8.24 12.90 -13.84
N PRO A 293 -9.02 13.11 -12.77
CA PRO A 293 -10.47 13.00 -12.82
C PRO A 293 -11.10 14.23 -13.50
N SER A 294 -11.17 14.23 -14.83
CA SER A 294 -11.82 15.31 -15.60
C SER A 294 -13.33 15.09 -15.77
N ARG A 295 -14.09 16.20 -15.86
CA ARG A 295 -15.55 16.18 -16.07
C ARG A 295 -15.93 15.39 -17.34
N ARG A 296 -15.25 15.66 -18.46
CA ARG A 296 -15.45 14.95 -19.74
C ARG A 296 -15.27 13.43 -19.61
N ARG A 297 -14.28 12.97 -18.84
CA ARG A 297 -14.03 11.54 -18.63
C ARG A 297 -15.14 10.92 -17.77
N ARG A 298 -15.60 11.62 -16.74
CA ARG A 298 -16.71 11.16 -15.89
C ARG A 298 -18.02 11.05 -16.68
N GLU A 299 -18.31 12.02 -17.54
CA GLU A 299 -19.49 12.01 -18.42
C GLU A 299 -19.43 10.85 -19.43
N HIS A 300 -18.28 10.65 -20.08
CA HIS A 300 -18.06 9.50 -20.96
C HIS A 300 -18.25 8.16 -20.24
N ASP A 301 -17.64 8.00 -19.05
CA ASP A 301 -17.73 6.75 -18.29
C ASP A 301 -19.20 6.47 -17.87
N ARG A 302 -20.00 7.51 -17.55
CA ARG A 302 -21.45 7.39 -17.29
C ARG A 302 -22.23 6.95 -18.53
N MET A 303 -21.96 7.58 -19.68
CA MET A 303 -22.60 7.22 -20.96
C MET A 303 -22.34 5.75 -21.32
N VAL A 304 -21.08 5.30 -21.21
CA VAL A 304 -20.72 3.89 -21.48
C VAL A 304 -21.44 2.94 -20.53
N THR A 305 -21.53 3.29 -19.25
CA THR A 305 -22.29 2.50 -18.27
C THR A 305 -23.78 2.42 -18.64
N GLN A 306 -24.40 3.53 -19.02
CA GLN A 306 -25.81 3.57 -19.44
C GLN A 306 -26.04 2.69 -20.68
N LEU A 307 -25.23 2.85 -21.73
CA LEU A 307 -25.32 2.04 -22.95
C LEU A 307 -25.16 0.54 -22.68
N LYS A 308 -24.29 0.16 -21.74
CA LYS A 308 -24.16 -1.25 -21.33
C LYS A 308 -25.41 -1.74 -20.60
N ALA A 309 -25.97 -0.96 -19.69
CA ALA A 309 -27.19 -1.33 -18.97
C ALA A 309 -28.38 -1.50 -19.92
N GLU A 310 -28.54 -0.59 -20.88
CA GLU A 310 -29.57 -0.67 -21.92
C GLU A 310 -29.43 -1.95 -22.76
N ARG A 311 -28.21 -2.29 -23.20
CA ARG A 311 -27.96 -3.52 -23.96
C ARG A 311 -28.38 -4.78 -23.20
N TYR A 312 -28.04 -4.87 -21.91
CA TYR A 312 -28.41 -6.02 -21.08
C TYR A 312 -29.92 -6.11 -20.82
N ALA A 313 -30.65 -5.00 -20.87
CA ALA A 313 -32.11 -5.01 -20.76
C ALA A 313 -32.81 -5.49 -22.03
N THR A 314 -32.11 -5.49 -23.17
CA THR A 314 -32.65 -5.88 -24.50
C THR A 314 -32.25 -7.28 -24.98
N GLU A 315 -31.30 -7.94 -24.33
CA GLU A 315 -30.85 -9.33 -24.60
C GLU A 315 -31.56 -10.32 -23.67
#